data_AF-A0A2A4N8Y5-F1
#
_entry.id   AF-A0A2A4N8Y5-F1
#
_cell.length_a   1.000
_cell.length_b   1.000
_cell.length_c   1.000
_cell.angle_alpha   90.00
_cell.angle_beta   90.00
_cell.angle_gamma   90.00
#
_symmetry.space_group_name_H-M   'P 1'
#
loop_
_entity.id
_entity.type
_entity.pdbx_description
1 polymer ?
#
loop_
_entity_poly.entity_id
_entity_poly.type
_entity_poly.pdbx_seq_one_letter_code
_entity_poly.pdbx_strand_id
1 'polypeptide(L)'
;MKYFLLALLVINLTVIFYQDVKDREVNWVLFPTALVLCGVYSLFVISYPELLLNWALNVLILFSLLVCLVLYIFVRFGRANTNLLTYLGLGDVLFFCVLSICFSPFNFILFVIASLLFSLIISLLMPLKKKTVPLAGLQSFSLILFLFFQIIFDSNPFNENWIFLWI
;
A
#
# COMPACT_ATOMS: atom_id res chain seq x y z
N MET A 1 -22.81 5.50 -7.08
CA MET A 1 -21.89 6.18 -6.13
C MET A 1 -20.61 5.38 -5.90
N LYS A 2 -20.67 4.16 -5.32
CA LYS A 2 -19.49 3.30 -5.06
C LYS A 2 -18.56 3.08 -6.27
N TYR A 3 -19.09 2.68 -7.43
CA TYR A 3 -18.29 2.43 -8.64
C TYR A 3 -17.64 3.67 -9.24
N PHE A 4 -18.26 4.85 -9.05
CA PHE A 4 -17.71 6.12 -9.51
C PHE A 4 -16.46 6.50 -8.71
N LEU A 5 -16.51 6.33 -7.38
CA LEU A 5 -15.35 6.51 -6.50
C LEU A 5 -14.23 5.52 -6.83
N LEU A 6 -14.59 4.26 -7.10
CA LEU A 6 -13.62 3.25 -7.49
C LEU A 6 -12.93 3.63 -8.80
N ALA A 7 -13.67 4.12 -9.81
CA ALA A 7 -13.09 4.58 -11.06
C ALA A 7 -12.10 5.75 -10.83
N LEU A 8 -12.46 6.73 -9.99
CA LEU A 8 -11.56 7.84 -9.63
C LEU A 8 -10.30 7.35 -8.91
N LEU A 9 -10.45 6.38 -8.01
CA LEU A 9 -9.34 5.78 -7.27
C LEU A 9 -8.40 5.01 -8.22
N VAL A 10 -8.94 4.21 -9.15
CA VAL A 10 -8.14 3.50 -10.17
C VAL A 10 -7.40 4.48 -11.07
N ILE A 11 -8.03 5.58 -11.47
CA ILE A 11 -7.36 6.65 -12.24
C ILE A 11 -6.20 7.22 -11.42
N ASN A 12 -6.42 7.55 -10.15
CA ASN A 12 -5.39 8.10 -9.27
C ASN A 12 -4.18 7.15 -9.13
N LEU A 13 -4.44 5.87 -8.84
CA LEU A 13 -3.40 4.84 -8.75
C LEU A 13 -2.66 4.63 -10.07
N THR A 14 -3.36 4.73 -11.20
CA THR A 14 -2.73 4.60 -12.52
C THR A 14 -1.77 5.78 -12.77
N VAL A 15 -2.14 6.99 -12.34
CA VAL A 15 -1.24 8.17 -12.40
C VAL A 15 -0.02 7.96 -11.50
N ILE A 16 -0.21 7.45 -10.28
CA ILE A 16 0.90 7.11 -9.36
C ILE A 16 1.84 6.09 -10.02
N PHE A 17 1.30 5.00 -10.56
CA PHE A 17 2.08 3.98 -11.28
C PHE A 17 2.87 4.57 -12.44
N TYR A 18 2.22 5.37 -13.28
CA TYR A 18 2.87 5.97 -14.44
C TYR A 18 4.01 6.92 -14.06
N GLN A 19 3.77 7.81 -13.07
CA GLN A 19 4.77 8.76 -12.58
C GLN A 19 5.95 8.04 -11.92
N ASP A 20 5.68 7.05 -11.07
CA ASP A 20 6.72 6.30 -10.36
C ASP A 20 7.60 5.47 -11.32
N VAL A 21 7.02 4.85 -12.34
CA VAL A 21 7.78 4.08 -13.33
C VAL A 21 8.63 4.97 -14.23
N LYS A 22 8.06 6.08 -14.71
CA LYS A 22 8.71 6.98 -15.70
C LYS A 22 9.73 7.91 -15.04
N ASP A 23 9.24 8.76 -14.14
CA ASP A 23 9.97 9.90 -13.63
C ASP A 23 10.67 9.59 -12.29
N ARG A 24 10.25 8.52 -11.59
CA ARG A 24 10.74 8.12 -10.24
C ARG A 24 10.44 9.15 -9.16
N GLU A 25 9.51 10.05 -9.48
CA GLU A 25 8.99 11.09 -8.62
C GLU A 25 7.49 11.09 -8.81
N VAL A 26 6.76 11.04 -7.70
CA VAL A 26 5.30 11.07 -7.69
C VAL A 26 4.88 12.36 -7.02
N ASN A 27 3.91 13.06 -7.61
CA ASN A 27 3.35 14.24 -6.98
C ASN A 27 2.76 13.86 -5.61
N TRP A 28 3.26 14.50 -4.55
CA TRP A 28 2.87 14.22 -3.19
C TRP A 28 1.35 14.27 -2.97
N VAL A 29 0.64 15.16 -3.69
CA VAL A 29 -0.82 15.34 -3.59
C VAL A 29 -1.61 14.09 -4.00
N LEU A 30 -1.04 13.21 -4.82
CA LEU A 30 -1.70 11.98 -5.25
C LEU A 30 -1.91 10.99 -4.07
N PHE A 31 -1.03 10.98 -3.07
CA PHE A 31 -1.18 10.08 -1.94
C PHE A 31 -2.32 10.47 -0.97
N PRO A 32 -2.43 11.72 -0.49
CA PRO A 32 -3.59 12.15 0.30
C PRO A 32 -4.90 12.00 -0.44
N THR A 33 -4.93 12.27 -1.75
CA THR A 33 -6.14 12.08 -2.55
C THR A 33 -6.52 10.60 -2.66
N ALA A 34 -5.56 9.71 -2.87
CA ALA A 34 -5.79 8.26 -2.84
C ALA A 34 -6.27 7.79 -1.45
N LEU A 35 -5.72 8.33 -0.36
CA LEU A 35 -6.14 8.01 1.02
C LEU A 35 -7.60 8.40 1.27
N VAL A 36 -7.99 9.63 0.89
CA VAL A 36 -9.37 10.10 1.03
C VAL A 36 -10.32 9.26 0.18
N LEU A 37 -9.95 8.94 -1.06
CA LEU A 37 -10.77 8.10 -1.93
C LEU A 37 -10.93 6.68 -1.39
N CYS A 38 -9.86 6.05 -0.88
CA CYS A 38 -9.90 4.74 -0.22
C CYS A 38 -10.81 4.80 1.02
N GLY A 39 -10.63 5.81 1.88
CA GLY A 39 -11.40 5.98 3.11
C GLY A 39 -12.90 6.21 2.87
N VAL A 40 -13.25 7.05 1.89
CA VAL A 40 -14.65 7.25 1.52
C VAL A 40 -15.23 5.98 0.89
N TYR A 41 -14.47 5.26 0.06
CA TYR A 41 -14.90 3.98 -0.50
C TYR A 41 -15.14 2.92 0.59
N SER A 42 -14.27 2.81 1.59
CA SER A 42 -14.41 1.83 2.66
C SER A 42 -15.60 2.09 3.57
N LEU A 43 -16.01 3.35 3.77
CA LEU A 43 -17.27 3.70 4.46
C LEU A 43 -18.54 3.20 3.74
N PHE A 44 -18.47 2.89 2.44
CA PHE A 44 -19.58 2.24 1.71
C PHE A 44 -19.61 0.71 1.88
N VAL A 45 -18.58 0.12 2.49
CA VAL A 45 -18.43 -1.33 2.62
C VAL A 45 -18.54 -1.78 4.07
N ILE A 46 -17.98 -1.01 5.00
CA ILE A 46 -17.93 -1.32 6.43
C ILE A 46 -18.41 -0.16 7.29
N SER A 47 -18.74 -0.47 8.55
CA SER A 47 -19.20 0.54 9.51
C SER A 47 -18.06 1.48 9.94
N TYR A 48 -18.37 2.74 10.25
CA TYR A 48 -17.40 3.72 10.75
C TYR A 48 -16.51 3.23 11.91
N PRO A 49 -17.04 2.61 12.99
CA PRO A 49 -16.18 2.13 14.08
C PRO A 49 -15.23 1.00 13.67
N GLU A 50 -15.67 0.11 12.78
CA GLU A 50 -14.84 -0.98 12.24
C GLU A 50 -13.70 -0.43 11.39
N LEU A 51 -13.99 0.56 10.55
CA LEU A 51 -12.99 1.24 9.74
C LEU A 51 -11.93 1.91 10.60
N LEU A 52 -12.35 2.61 11.65
CA LEU A 52 -11.43 3.34 12.53
C LEU A 52 -10.54 2.39 13.33
N LEU A 53 -11.10 1.26 13.81
CA LEU A 53 -10.34 0.21 14.46
C LEU A 53 -9.31 -0.43 13.51
N ASN A 54 -9.74 -0.84 12.31
CA ASN A 54 -8.87 -1.45 11.30
C ASN A 54 -7.74 -0.50 10.91
N TRP A 55 -8.06 0.77 10.67
CA TRP A 55 -7.08 1.79 10.33
C TRP A 55 -6.08 2.01 11.48
N ALA A 56 -6.54 2.13 12.73
CA ALA A 56 -5.67 2.30 13.89
C ALA A 56 -4.71 1.11 14.07
N LEU A 57 -5.20 -0.12 13.91
CA LEU A 57 -4.38 -1.33 13.98
C LEU A 57 -3.35 -1.38 12.84
N ASN A 58 -3.75 -1.05 11.61
CA ASN A 58 -2.84 -1.02 10.47
C ASN A 58 -1.75 0.05 10.62
N VAL A 59 -2.10 1.23 11.14
CA VAL A 59 -1.13 2.29 11.44
C VAL A 59 -0.15 1.83 12.53
N LEU A 60 -0.62 1.12 13.56
CA LEU A 60 0.24 0.55 14.60
C LEU A 60 1.19 -0.52 14.02
N ILE A 61 0.69 -1.40 13.17
CA ILE A 61 1.50 -2.40 12.44
C ILE A 61 2.57 -1.69 11.61
N LEU A 62 2.18 -0.69 10.82
CA LEU A 62 3.12 0.10 10.02
C LEU A 62 4.19 0.79 10.85
N PHE A 63 3.77 1.43 11.95
CA PHE A 63 4.70 2.10 12.84
C PHE A 63 5.71 1.11 13.43
N SER A 64 5.26 -0.06 13.88
CA SER A 64 6.16 -1.11 14.38
C SER A 64 7.13 -1.61 13.30
N LEU A 65 6.68 -1.77 12.05
CA LEU A 65 7.52 -2.18 10.92
C LEU A 65 8.60 -1.13 10.61
N LEU A 66 8.23 0.15 10.61
CA LEU A 66 9.18 1.25 10.42
C LEU A 66 10.20 1.34 11.56
N VAL A 67 9.76 1.18 12.81
CA VAL A 67 10.67 1.16 13.97
C VAL A 67 11.65 -0.01 13.88
N CYS A 68 11.19 -1.21 13.54
CA CYS A 68 12.06 -2.38 13.33
C CYS A 68 13.09 -2.12 12.23
N LEU A 69 12.68 -1.48 11.13
CA LEU A 69 13.59 -1.13 10.03
C LEU A 69 14.64 -0.09 10.45
N VAL A 70 14.25 0.93 11.21
CA VAL A 70 15.17 1.92 11.79
C VAL A 70 16.19 1.24 12.69
N LEU A 71 15.72 0.38 13.60
CA LEU A 71 16.58 -0.35 14.53
C LEU A 71 17.55 -1.26 13.78
N TYR A 72 17.08 -1.96 12.74
CA TYR A 72 17.94 -2.79 11.88
C TYR A 72 19.04 -1.96 11.21
N ILE A 73 18.70 -0.83 10.58
CA ILE A 73 19.67 0.05 9.94
C ILE A 73 20.68 0.57 10.97
N PHE A 74 20.19 0.96 12.15
CA PHE A 74 21.01 1.46 13.24
C PHE A 74 22.04 0.42 13.70
N VAL A 75 21.62 -0.83 13.94
CA VAL A 75 22.50 -1.93 14.35
C VAL A 75 23.48 -2.30 13.24
N ARG A 76 23.04 -2.33 11.98
CA ARG A 76 23.87 -2.80 10.86
C ARG A 76 24.91 -1.79 10.41
N PHE A 77 24.58 -0.51 10.40
CA PHE A 77 25.42 0.53 9.76
C PHE A 77 26.11 1.48 10.74
N GLY A 78 25.70 1.52 12.01
CA GLY A 78 26.28 2.44 12.99
C GLY A 78 25.86 3.90 12.73
N ARG A 79 25.54 4.63 13.80
CA ARG A 79 24.83 5.92 13.81
C ARG A 79 25.47 7.03 12.93
N ALA A 80 24.64 7.73 12.13
CA ALA A 80 24.50 9.21 12.10
C ALA A 80 24.05 9.84 10.75
N ASN A 81 23.92 9.09 9.65
CA ASN A 81 23.36 9.64 8.39
C ASN A 81 22.05 8.96 7.96
N THR A 82 21.32 8.44 8.95
CA THR A 82 20.10 7.65 8.80
C THR A 82 18.90 8.53 8.51
N ASN A 83 18.93 9.29 7.43
CA ASN A 83 17.69 9.75 6.83
C ASN A 83 16.99 8.50 6.30
N LEU A 84 15.95 8.04 7.00
CA LEU A 84 15.09 6.94 6.52
C LEU A 84 14.61 7.21 5.11
N LEU A 85 14.37 8.48 4.81
CA LEU A 85 14.01 9.05 3.51
C LEU A 85 15.02 8.73 2.38
N THR A 86 16.26 8.42 2.73
CA THR A 86 17.31 8.01 1.77
C THR A 86 17.24 6.52 1.44
N TYR A 87 16.70 5.70 2.34
CA TYR A 87 16.60 4.24 2.19
C TYR A 87 15.19 3.80 1.77
N LEU A 88 14.17 4.52 2.26
CA LEU A 88 12.76 4.38 1.91
C LEU A 88 12.32 5.69 1.27
N GLY A 89 11.79 5.63 0.05
CA GLY A 89 11.24 6.81 -0.59
C GLY A 89 10.06 7.34 0.22
N LEU A 90 9.93 8.67 0.29
CA LEU A 90 8.74 9.31 0.88
C LEU A 90 7.44 8.75 0.29
N GLY A 91 7.42 8.51 -1.02
CA GLY A 91 6.29 7.92 -1.72
C GLY A 91 5.89 6.56 -1.18
N ASP A 92 6.85 5.69 -0.83
CA ASP A 92 6.57 4.35 -0.31
C ASP A 92 5.87 4.42 1.06
N VAL A 93 6.38 5.27 1.96
CA VAL A 93 5.78 5.47 3.29
C VAL A 93 4.35 6.01 3.17
N LEU A 94 4.13 6.97 2.27
CA LEU A 94 2.80 7.54 2.05
C LEU A 94 1.85 6.53 1.40
N PHE A 95 2.36 5.70 0.49
CA PHE A 95 1.56 4.63 -0.10
C PHE A 95 1.16 3.58 0.93
N PHE A 96 2.06 3.23 1.87
CA PHE A 96 1.70 2.41 3.02
C PHE A 96 0.58 3.03 3.87
N CYS A 97 0.57 4.35 4.07
CA CYS A 97 -0.55 5.02 4.72
C CYS A 97 -1.87 4.86 3.93
N VAL A 98 -1.84 4.91 2.60
CA VAL A 98 -3.03 4.63 1.77
C VAL A 98 -3.49 3.18 1.97
N LEU A 99 -2.56 2.22 1.97
CA LEU A 99 -2.87 0.81 2.21
C LEU A 99 -3.52 0.58 3.59
N SER A 100 -3.10 1.34 4.60
CA SER A 100 -3.59 1.17 5.98
C SER A 100 -5.10 1.39 6.15
N ILE A 101 -5.75 2.16 5.29
CA ILE A 101 -7.20 2.39 5.37
C ILE A 101 -8.01 1.47 4.46
N CYS A 102 -7.33 0.73 3.58
CA CYS A 102 -7.96 -0.03 2.50
C CYS A 102 -8.12 -1.54 2.83
N PHE A 103 -7.57 -2.03 3.95
CA PHE A 103 -7.57 -3.46 4.32
C PHE A 103 -7.88 -3.71 5.82
N SER A 104 -8.32 -4.94 6.16
CA SER A 104 -8.28 -5.43 7.55
C SER A 104 -6.83 -5.71 8.01
N PRO A 105 -6.54 -5.81 9.32
CA PRO A 105 -5.19 -6.04 9.84
C PRO A 105 -4.46 -7.23 9.23
N PHE A 106 -5.13 -8.36 9.09
CA PHE A 106 -4.51 -9.55 8.52
C PHE A 106 -4.29 -9.43 7.01
N ASN A 107 -5.32 -8.97 6.29
CA ASN A 107 -5.24 -8.77 4.83
C ASN A 107 -4.20 -7.70 4.48
N PHE A 108 -4.01 -6.70 5.33
CA PHE A 108 -2.99 -5.68 5.20
C PHE A 108 -1.58 -6.29 5.20
N ILE A 109 -1.26 -7.13 6.19
CA ILE A 109 0.05 -7.80 6.27
C ILE A 109 0.28 -8.69 5.05
N LEU A 110 -0.71 -9.51 4.70
CA LEU A 110 -0.61 -10.38 3.53
C LEU A 110 -0.39 -9.60 2.23
N PHE A 111 -1.14 -8.52 2.03
CA PHE A 111 -1.02 -7.68 0.85
C PHE A 111 0.34 -6.98 0.80
N VAL A 112 0.82 -6.44 1.92
CA VAL A 112 2.16 -5.82 1.99
C VAL A 112 3.25 -6.84 1.63
N ILE A 113 3.23 -8.04 2.21
CA ILE A 113 4.22 -9.08 1.89
C ILE A 113 4.12 -9.51 0.43
N ALA A 114 2.91 -9.79 -0.07
CA ALA A 114 2.70 -10.24 -1.44
C ALA A 114 3.11 -9.17 -2.47
N SER A 115 2.78 -7.90 -2.23
CA SER A 115 3.13 -6.79 -3.11
C SER A 115 4.64 -6.49 -3.11
N LEU A 116 5.32 -6.65 -1.96
CA LEU A 116 6.78 -6.57 -1.88
C LEU A 116 7.46 -7.69 -2.68
N LEU A 117 7.00 -8.94 -2.52
CA LEU A 117 7.50 -10.09 -3.28
C LEU A 117 7.27 -9.92 -4.78
N PHE A 118 6.06 -9.49 -5.17
CA PHE A 118 5.71 -9.20 -6.55
C PHE A 118 6.63 -8.12 -7.15
N SER A 119 6.87 -7.04 -6.39
CA SER A 119 7.77 -5.97 -6.82
C SER A 119 9.20 -6.46 -7.01
N LEU A 120 9.67 -7.34 -6.12
CA LEU A 120 11.00 -7.94 -6.20
C LEU A 120 11.13 -8.84 -7.44
N ILE A 121 10.15 -9.70 -7.71
CA ILE A 121 10.13 -10.57 -8.89
C ILE A 121 10.17 -9.75 -10.18
N ILE A 122 9.32 -8.71 -10.29
CA ILE A 122 9.31 -7.83 -11.46
C ILE A 122 10.64 -7.10 -11.62
N SER A 123 11.23 -6.63 -10.51
CA SER A 123 12.52 -5.94 -10.55
C SER A 123 13.67 -6.83 -11.04
N LEU A 124 13.57 -8.15 -10.84
CA LEU A 124 14.56 -9.12 -11.31
C LEU A 124 14.39 -9.45 -12.80
N LEU A 125 13.14 -9.48 -13.27
CA LEU A 125 12.79 -9.80 -14.66
C LEU A 125 12.96 -8.61 -15.60
N MET A 126 12.78 -7.38 -15.11
CA MET A 126 12.93 -6.17 -15.91
C MET A 126 14.37 -5.64 -15.82
N PRO A 127 15.04 -5.35 -16.95
CA PRO A 127 16.31 -4.63 -16.92
C PRO A 127 16.05 -3.21 -16.41
N LEU A 128 16.36 -2.98 -15.14
CA LEU A 128 16.19 -1.68 -14.50
C LEU A 128 17.15 -0.67 -15.16
N LYS A 129 16.63 0.19 -16.04
CA LYS A 129 17.41 1.28 -16.66
C LYS A 129 17.94 2.30 -15.63
N LYS A 130 17.29 2.39 -14.45
CA LYS A 130 17.65 3.27 -13.32
C LYS A 130 17.90 2.40 -12.08
N LYS A 131 18.86 2.78 -11.22
CA LYS A 131 19.34 1.96 -10.08
C LYS A 131 18.31 1.68 -8.97
N THR A 132 17.15 2.33 -8.96
CA THR A 132 16.12 2.19 -7.91
C THR A 132 14.92 1.40 -8.41
N VAL A 133 14.25 0.67 -7.52
CA VAL A 133 13.01 -0.08 -7.81
C VAL A 133 11.80 0.85 -7.60
N PRO A 134 10.83 0.92 -8.53
CA PRO A 134 9.65 1.78 -8.38
C PRO A 134 8.61 1.06 -7.51
N LEU A 135 8.82 1.09 -6.19
CA LEU A 135 8.08 0.26 -5.25
C LEU A 135 6.63 0.75 -5.11
N ALA A 136 6.41 2.03 -4.79
CA ALA A 136 5.08 2.63 -4.71
C ALA A 136 4.26 2.41 -6.00
N GLY A 137 4.89 2.52 -7.17
CA GLY A 137 4.26 2.23 -8.45
C GLY A 137 3.81 0.78 -8.54
N LEU A 138 4.71 -0.18 -8.34
CA LEU A 138 4.36 -1.59 -8.42
C LEU A 138 3.30 -2.00 -7.39
N GLN A 139 3.35 -1.45 -6.17
CA GLN A 139 2.33 -1.65 -5.15
C GLN A 139 0.98 -1.03 -5.54
N SER A 140 0.96 0.16 -6.18
CA SER A 140 -0.27 0.76 -6.71
C SER A 140 -0.89 -0.10 -7.81
N PHE A 141 -0.08 -0.70 -8.68
CA PHE A 141 -0.55 -1.65 -9.68
C PHE A 141 -1.09 -2.93 -9.04
N SER A 142 -0.41 -3.49 -8.04
CA SER A 142 -0.93 -4.63 -7.25
C SER A 142 -2.27 -4.30 -6.60
N LEU A 143 -2.47 -3.07 -6.12
CA LEU A 143 -3.73 -2.65 -5.50
C LEU A 143 -4.84 -2.53 -6.53
N ILE A 144 -4.56 -2.00 -7.74
CA ILE A 144 -5.51 -1.99 -8.86
C ILE A 144 -5.96 -3.43 -9.17
N LEU A 145 -5.01 -4.36 -9.34
CA LEU A 145 -5.34 -5.77 -9.61
C LEU A 145 -6.22 -6.35 -8.51
N PHE A 146 -5.87 -6.10 -7.24
CA PHE A 146 -6.66 -6.58 -6.11
C PHE A 146 -8.09 -6.03 -6.10
N LEU A 147 -8.28 -4.74 -6.40
CA LEU A 147 -9.62 -4.15 -6.53
C LEU A 147 -10.43 -4.75 -7.69
N PHE A 148 -9.79 -5.07 -8.80
CA PHE A 148 -10.46 -5.80 -9.89
C PHE A 148 -10.87 -7.20 -9.46
N PHE A 149 -10.00 -7.95 -8.78
CA PHE A 149 -10.33 -9.26 -8.21
C PHE A 149 -11.49 -9.16 -7.22
N GLN A 150 -11.53 -8.11 -6.39
CA GLN A 150 -12.62 -7.85 -5.46
C GLN A 150 -13.97 -7.75 -6.18
N ILE A 151 -14.03 -7.03 -7.30
CA ILE A 151 -15.26 -6.85 -8.08
C ILE A 151 -15.72 -8.17 -8.70
N ILE A 152 -14.79 -8.99 -9.19
CA ILE A 152 -15.09 -10.24 -9.89
C ILE A 152 -15.56 -11.33 -8.91
N PHE A 153 -14.92 -11.43 -7.75
CA PHE A 153 -15.16 -12.51 -6.77
C PHE A 153 -16.08 -12.11 -5.61
N ASP A 154 -16.53 -10.86 -5.58
CA ASP A 154 -17.33 -10.25 -4.49
C ASP A 154 -16.75 -10.51 -3.09
N SER A 155 -15.43 -10.65 -3.02
CA SER A 155 -14.71 -10.91 -1.78
C SER A 155 -14.59 -9.62 -0.97
N ASN A 156 -14.93 -9.66 0.32
CA ASN A 156 -14.81 -8.49 1.19
C ASN A 156 -13.38 -8.40 1.76
N PRO A 157 -12.56 -7.41 1.38
CA PRO A 157 -11.19 -7.27 1.86
C PRO A 157 -11.10 -6.78 3.31
N PHE A 158 -12.24 -6.39 3.88
CA PHE A 158 -12.40 -6.01 5.28
C PHE A 158 -12.88 -7.15 6.16
N ASN A 159 -13.20 -8.31 5.56
CA ASN A 159 -13.73 -9.45 6.28
C ASN A 159 -12.69 -10.58 6.28
N GLU A 160 -12.36 -11.07 7.47
CA GLU A 160 -11.42 -12.16 7.71
C GLU A 160 -12.12 -13.53 7.76
N ASN A 161 -13.43 -13.58 7.51
CA ASN A 161 -14.24 -14.80 7.55
C ASN A 161 -13.72 -15.94 6.65
N TRP A 162 -12.93 -15.62 5.62
CA TRP A 162 -12.28 -16.64 4.79
C TRP A 162 -11.26 -17.49 5.56
N ILE A 163 -10.71 -16.99 6.67
CA ILE A 163 -9.78 -17.74 7.53
C ILE A 163 -10.54 -18.81 8.32
N PHE A 164 -11.74 -18.48 8.82
CA PHE A 164 -12.58 -19.40 9.57
C PHE A 164 -13.25 -20.49 8.71
N LEU A 165 -13.21 -20.38 7.38
CA LEU A 165 -13.70 -21.44 6.48
C LEU A 165 -12.75 -22.65 6.40
N TRP A 166 -11.51 -22.52 6.88
CA TRP A 166 -10.48 -23.56 6.82
C TRP A 166 -10.06 -24.10 8.20
N ILE A 167 -10.73 -23.66 9.27
CA ILE A 167 -10.56 -24.11 10.66
C ILE A 167 -11.85 -24.81 11.10
#